data_AF-R5GWW1-F1
#
_entry.id   AF-R5GWW1-F1
#
_cell.length_a   1.000
_cell.length_b   1.000
_cell.length_c   1.000
_cell.angle_alpha   90.00
_cell.angle_beta   90.00
_cell.angle_gamma   90.00
#
_symmetry.space_group_name_H-M   'P 1'
#
loop_
_entity.id
_entity.type
_entity.pdbx_description
1 polymer ?
#
loop_
_entity_poly.entity_id
_entity_poly.type
_entity_poly.pdbx_seq_one_letter_code
_entity_poly.pdbx_strand_id
1 'polypeptide(L)'
;MDNDENNPNNTPGTQRNYHLFLTFDVESIGRFEVDLYALGDEVNLTLLYPPRFEKQIDPMKERINKVVRNVGYNTRAFETAPLKSPHNLTEIFPKIVDKRTTLNTRV
;
A
#
# COMPACT_ATOMS: atom_id res chain seq x y z
N MET A 1 12.12 20.96 -23.30
CA MET A 1 12.47 20.64 -21.90
C MET A 1 11.24 20.97 -21.11
N ASP A 2 10.31 20.01 -21.00
CA ASP A 2 9.09 20.20 -20.21
C ASP A 2 9.36 19.62 -18.84
N ASN A 3 9.64 20.53 -17.91
CA ASN A 3 10.03 20.22 -16.55
C ASN A 3 8.78 19.79 -15.79
N ASP A 4 8.70 18.50 -15.45
CA ASP A 4 7.65 17.85 -14.69
C ASP A 4 7.78 18.22 -13.18
N GLU A 5 7.83 19.53 -12.92
CA GLU A 5 8.27 20.15 -11.66
C GLU A 5 7.21 20.07 -10.55
N ASN A 6 6.01 19.59 -10.88
CA ASN A 6 4.89 19.43 -9.93
C ASN A 6 4.50 17.97 -9.68
N ASN A 7 5.36 17.01 -10.02
CA ASN A 7 5.13 15.61 -9.70
C ASN A 7 5.56 15.34 -8.24
N PRO A 8 4.65 14.93 -7.33
CA PRO A 8 5.02 14.58 -5.95
C PRO A 8 5.96 13.37 -5.85
N ASN A 9 6.21 12.68 -6.98
CA ASN A 9 7.19 11.61 -7.11
C ASN A 9 8.51 12.07 -7.77
N ASN A 10 8.73 13.37 -7.99
CA ASN A 10 10.01 13.88 -8.46
C ASN A 10 10.98 13.92 -7.28
N THR A 11 11.39 12.75 -6.86
CA THR A 11 12.21 12.55 -5.68
C THR A 11 13.65 12.42 -6.16
N PRO A 12 14.60 13.20 -5.60
CA PRO A 12 16.01 13.05 -5.90
C PRO A 12 16.38 11.57 -5.76
N GLY A 13 17.20 11.03 -6.67
CA GLY A 13 17.50 9.59 -6.78
C GLY A 13 18.09 8.90 -5.54
N THR A 14 18.19 9.60 -4.41
CA THR A 14 18.58 9.14 -3.09
C THR A 14 17.42 8.79 -2.14
N GLN A 15 16.17 9.19 -2.41
CA GLN A 15 15.03 8.84 -1.57
C GLN A 15 14.22 7.71 -2.22
N ARG A 16 14.11 6.59 -1.49
CA ARG A 16 13.38 5.40 -1.93
C ARG A 16 11.88 5.61 -1.69
N ASN A 17 11.10 5.61 -2.78
CA ASN A 17 9.64 5.66 -2.71
C ASN A 17 9.08 4.36 -3.25
N TYR A 18 8.28 3.67 -2.43
CA TYR A 18 7.63 2.42 -2.83
C TYR A 18 6.14 2.50 -2.52
N HIS A 19 5.32 2.07 -3.47
CA HIS A 19 3.91 1.81 -3.25
C HIS A 19 3.68 0.32 -3.49
N LEU A 20 3.33 -0.41 -2.45
CA LEU A 20 3.09 -1.86 -2.48
C LEU A 20 1.66 -2.14 -2.05
N PHE A 21 0.94 -2.89 -2.87
CA PHE A 21 -0.33 -3.48 -2.51
C PHE A 21 -0.17 -5.00 -2.49
N LEU A 22 -0.56 -5.63 -1.39
CA LEU A 22 -0.41 -7.05 -1.16
C LEU A 22 -1.73 -7.63 -0.67
N THR A 23 -2.14 -8.73 -1.29
CA THR A 23 -3.38 -9.42 -0.93
C THR A 23 -3.05 -10.85 -0.54
N PHE A 24 -3.66 -11.33 0.54
CA PHE A 24 -3.43 -12.66 1.07
C PHE A 24 -4.79 -13.34 1.26
N ASP A 25 -5.04 -14.37 0.46
CA ASP A 25 -6.19 -15.24 0.63
C ASP A 25 -5.75 -16.45 1.44
N VAL A 26 -6.27 -16.56 2.67
CA VAL A 26 -5.99 -17.69 3.53
C VAL A 26 -7.22 -18.59 3.55
N GLU A 27 -7.04 -19.86 3.21
CA GLU A 27 -8.11 -20.84 3.21
C GLU A 27 -8.70 -20.97 4.62
N SER A 28 -10.03 -20.98 4.75
CA SER A 28 -10.80 -20.89 6.01
C SER A 28 -10.61 -19.58 6.82
N ILE A 29 -9.63 -18.76 6.42
CA ILE A 29 -9.18 -17.42 6.78
C ILE A 29 -10.16 -16.26 6.47
N GLY A 30 -10.41 -16.14 5.16
CA GLY A 30 -10.78 -14.90 4.52
C GLY A 30 -9.56 -14.15 3.99
N ARG A 31 -9.84 -13.03 3.33
CA ARG A 31 -8.87 -12.20 2.62
C ARG A 31 -8.35 -11.07 3.51
N PHE A 32 -7.06 -10.82 3.41
CA PHE A 32 -6.41 -9.63 3.95
C PHE A 32 -5.84 -8.79 2.80
N GLU A 33 -5.86 -7.48 2.98
CA GLU A 33 -5.27 -6.55 2.02
C GLU A 33 -4.38 -5.57 2.77
N VAL A 34 -3.16 -5.37 2.27
CA VAL A 34 -2.20 -4.41 2.79
C VAL A 34 -1.88 -3.42 1.69
N ASP A 35 -2.09 -2.14 1.99
CA ASP A 35 -1.60 -1.03 1.18
C ASP A 35 -0.49 -0.32 1.96
N LEU A 36 0.68 -0.19 1.34
CA LEU A 36 1.89 0.36 1.95
C LEU A 36 2.48 1.41 1.03
N TYR A 37 2.66 2.62 1.56
CA TYR A 37 3.41 3.69 0.91
C TYR A 37 4.64 4.05 1.75
N ALA A 38 5.82 3.82 1.20
CA ALA A 38 7.11 4.18 1.80
C ALA A 38 7.65 5.45 1.15
N LEU A 39 8.10 6.40 1.98
CA LEU A 39 8.76 7.64 1.57
C LEU A 39 9.99 7.84 2.46
N GLY A 40 11.18 7.55 1.93
CA GLY A 40 12.40 7.57 2.74
C GLY A 40 12.40 6.43 3.75
N ASP A 41 12.47 6.76 5.04
CA ASP A 41 12.35 5.81 6.15
C ASP A 41 10.94 5.79 6.76
N GLU A 42 10.00 6.62 6.31
CA GLU A 42 8.63 6.61 6.79
C GLU A 42 7.76 5.65 5.96
N VAL A 43 6.83 4.95 6.62
CA VAL A 43 5.79 4.16 5.96
C VAL A 43 4.40 4.54 6.47
N ASN A 44 3.46 4.64 5.52
CA ASN A 44 2.02 4.63 5.79
C ASN A 44 1.48 3.25 5.42
N LEU A 45 0.67 2.68 6.31
CA LEU A 45 0.14 1.32 6.20
C LEU A 45 -1.38 1.34 6.38
N THR A 46 -2.08 0.61 5.52
CA THR A 46 -3.48 0.25 5.71
C THR A 46 -3.59 -1.26 5.68
N LEU A 47 -4.20 -1.85 6.71
CA LEU A 47 -4.50 -3.28 6.76
C LEU A 47 -6.01 -3.50 6.82
N LEU A 48 -6.54 -4.12 5.77
CA LEU A 48 -7.91 -4.60 5.74
C LEU A 48 -7.94 -6.10 6.05
N TYR A 49 -8.87 -6.51 6.90
CA TYR A 49 -8.88 -7.87 7.47
C TYR A 49 -10.29 -8.46 7.55
N PRO A 50 -10.45 -9.80 7.61
CA PRO A 50 -11.76 -10.42 7.76
C PRO A 50 -12.43 -10.01 9.08
N PRO A 51 -13.74 -9.66 9.11
CA PRO A 51 -14.40 -9.06 10.29
C PRO A 51 -14.21 -9.81 11.61
N ARG A 52 -14.10 -11.14 11.57
CA ARG A 52 -13.86 -11.98 12.76
C ARG A 52 -12.55 -11.69 13.52
N PHE A 53 -11.63 -10.92 12.93
CA PHE A 53 -10.36 -10.52 13.56
C PHE A 53 -10.40 -9.19 14.29
N GLU A 54 -11.55 -8.52 14.38
CA GLU A 54 -11.68 -7.20 15.01
C GLU A 54 -11.11 -7.17 16.43
N LYS A 55 -11.29 -8.23 17.22
CA LYS A 55 -10.73 -8.33 18.58
C LYS A 55 -9.22 -8.60 18.65
N GLN A 56 -8.61 -8.96 17.54
CA GLN A 56 -7.21 -9.37 17.43
C GLN A 56 -6.35 -8.33 16.68
N ILE A 57 -6.98 -7.26 16.17
CA ILE A 57 -6.30 -6.28 15.32
C ILE A 57 -5.26 -5.46 16.08
N ASP A 58 -5.55 -5.02 17.30
CA ASP A 58 -4.62 -4.17 18.06
C ASP A 58 -3.30 -4.90 18.40
N PRO A 59 -3.32 -6.14 18.93
CA PRO A 59 -2.09 -6.91 19.11
C PRO A 59 -1.33 -7.16 17.79
N MET A 60 -2.04 -7.33 16.69
CA MET A 60 -1.43 -7.52 15.36
C MET A 60 -0.76 -6.24 14.87
N LYS A 61 -1.41 -5.09 15.06
CA LYS A 61 -0.88 -3.76 14.73
C LYS A 61 0.44 -3.49 15.46
N GLU A 62 0.50 -3.79 16.76
CA GLU A 62 1.73 -3.67 17.56
C GLU A 62 2.85 -4.57 17.04
N ARG A 63 2.54 -5.81 16.67
CA ARG A 63 3.54 -6.74 16.09
C ARG A 63 4.08 -6.24 14.76
N ILE A 64 3.21 -5.74 13.88
CA ILE A 64 3.60 -5.19 12.58
C ILE A 64 4.46 -3.94 12.77
N ASN A 65 4.09 -3.01 13.66
CA ASN A 65 4.92 -1.83 13.98
C ASN A 65 6.33 -2.22 14.44
N LYS A 66 6.45 -3.27 15.26
CA LYS A 66 7.77 -3.80 15.67
C LYS A 66 8.57 -4.33 14.48
N VAL A 67 7.94 -5.08 13.57
CA VAL A 67 8.60 -5.59 12.36
C VAL A 67 9.09 -4.43 11.49
N VAL A 68 8.24 -3.43 11.25
CA VAL A 68 8.56 -2.23 10.45
C VAL A 68 9.78 -1.50 11.02
N ARG A 69 9.80 -1.26 12.34
CA ARG A 69 10.95 -0.65 13.03
C ARG A 69 12.22 -1.48 12.91
N ASN A 70 12.11 -2.80 13.08
CA ASN A 70 13.27 -3.70 13.01
C ASN A 70 13.90 -3.76 11.61
N VAL A 71 13.14 -3.46 10.55
CA VAL A 71 13.66 -3.40 9.17
C VAL A 71 14.12 -2.00 8.76
N GLY A 72 14.14 -1.03 9.70
CA GLY A 72 14.69 0.31 9.48
C GLY A 72 13.67 1.35 8.98
N TYR A 73 12.37 1.08 9.09
CA TYR A 73 11.31 2.03 8.76
C TYR A 73 10.57 2.52 10.02
N ASN A 74 10.00 3.71 9.94
CA ASN A 74 9.17 4.33 10.96
C ASN A 74 7.72 4.40 10.47
N THR A 75 6.79 3.82 11.22
CA THR A 75 5.37 3.90 10.89
C THR A 75 4.83 5.28 11.22
N ARG A 76 4.46 6.05 10.18
CA ARG A 76 3.85 7.37 10.33
C ARG A 76 2.35 7.28 10.58
N ALA A 77 1.67 6.48 9.76
CA ALA A 77 0.26 6.16 9.91
C ALA A 77 0.03 4.66 9.75
N PHE A 78 -0.85 4.11 10.58
CA PHE A 78 -1.28 2.73 10.44
C PHE A 78 -2.77 2.61 10.72
N GLU A 79 -3.53 2.50 9.64
CA GLU A 79 -4.97 2.36 9.65
C GLU A 79 -5.38 0.90 9.49
N THR A 80 -6.48 0.53 10.12
CA THR A 80 -6.99 -0.84 10.05
C THR A 80 -8.50 -0.81 10.00
N ALA A 81 -9.11 -1.65 9.17
CA ALA A 81 -10.55 -1.79 9.12
C ALA A 81 -10.98 -3.20 8.65
N PRO A 82 -12.18 -3.67 9.02
CA PRO A 82 -12.74 -4.87 8.40
C PRO A 82 -12.87 -4.71 6.88
N LEU A 83 -12.42 -5.72 6.12
CA LEU A 83 -12.55 -5.79 4.68
C LEU A 83 -14.01 -6.06 4.32
N LYS A 84 -14.65 -5.09 3.66
CA LYS A 84 -16.04 -5.21 3.19
C LYS A 84 -16.14 -5.90 1.83
N SER A 85 -15.24 -5.57 0.92
CA SER A 85 -15.11 -6.14 -0.41
C SER A 85 -13.65 -6.04 -0.86
N PRO A 86 -13.14 -7.00 -1.68
CA PRO A 86 -11.80 -6.90 -2.24
C PRO A 86 -11.63 -5.63 -3.08
N HIS A 87 -10.49 -4.94 -2.95
CA HIS A 87 -10.19 -3.78 -3.79
C HIS A 87 -9.66 -4.20 -5.16
N ASN A 88 -10.03 -3.41 -6.17
CA ASN A 88 -9.45 -3.52 -7.51
C ASN A 88 -8.13 -2.75 -7.60
N LEU A 89 -7.20 -3.24 -8.44
CA LEU A 89 -5.90 -2.59 -8.64
C LEU A 89 -6.01 -1.12 -9.09
N THR A 90 -7.06 -0.76 -9.81
CA THR A 90 -7.32 0.62 -10.26
C THR A 90 -7.77 1.55 -9.14
N GLU A 91 -8.36 1.02 -8.08
CA GLU A 91 -8.76 1.77 -6.89
C GLU A 91 -7.53 2.10 -6.02
N ILE A 92 -6.58 1.15 -5.93
CA ILE A 92 -5.35 1.33 -5.15
C ILE A 92 -4.29 2.12 -5.91
N PHE A 93 -4.18 1.89 -7.22
CA PHE A 93 -3.21 2.57 -8.09
C PHE A 93 -3.92 3.30 -9.22
N PRO A 94 -4.45 4.52 -8.98
CA PRO A 94 -5.20 5.26 -9.99
C PRO A 94 -4.40 5.51 -11.29
N LYS A 95 -3.06 5.61 -11.20
CA LYS A 95 -2.16 5.81 -12.36
C LYS A 95 -1.95 4.56 -13.24
N ILE A 96 -2.43 3.37 -12.86
CA ILE A 96 -2.37 2.18 -13.75
C ILE A 96 -3.33 2.33 -14.93
N VAL A 97 -4.42 3.08 -14.77
CA VAL A 97 -5.38 3.34 -15.85
C VAL A 97 -4.73 4.17 -16.96
N ASP A 98 -3.92 5.18 -16.61
CA ASP A 98 -3.26 6.08 -17.56
C ASP A 98 -2.28 5.36 -18.51
N LYS A 99 -1.59 4.32 -18.04
CA LYS A 99 -0.63 3.58 -18.88
C LYS A 99 -1.27 2.57 -19.82
N ARG A 100 -2.54 2.20 -19.62
CA ARG A 100 -3.26 1.29 -20.54
C ARG A 100 -3.81 2.01 -21.76
N THR A 101 -4.03 3.32 -21.67
CA THR A 101 -4.54 4.12 -22.79
C THR A 101 -3.47 4.39 -23.86
N THR A 102 -2.19 4.36 -23.51
CA THR A 102 -1.07 4.59 -24.44
C THR A 102 -0.60 3.35 -25.20
N LEU A 103 -1.08 2.15 -24.84
CA LEU A 103 -0.77 0.90 -25.55
C LEU A 103 -1.83 0.56 -26.63
N ASN A 104 -2.38 1.59 -27.28
CA ASN A 104 -3.28 1.45 -28.43
C ASN A 104 -2.79 2.32 -29.61
N THR A 105 -1.50 2.28 -29.90
CA THR A 105 -1.03 2.62 -31.24
C THR A 105 -1.19 1.39 -32.13
N ARG A 106 -2.23 1.42 -32.96
CA ARG A 106 -2.44 0.50 -34.07
C ARG A 106 -1.14 0.35 -34.87
N VAL A 107 -0.73 -0.90 -35.09
CA VAL A 107 0.17 -1.30 -36.18
C VAL A 107 -0.47 -1.04 -37.54
#